data_AF-A0A420EY50-F1
#
_entry.id   AF-A0A420EY50-F1
#
_cell.length_a   1.000
_cell.length_b   1.000
_cell.length_c   1.000
_cell.angle_alpha   90.00
_cell.angle_beta   90.00
_cell.angle_gamma   90.00
#
_symmetry.space_group_name_H-M   'P 1'
#
loop_
_entity.id
_entity.type
_entity.pdbx_description
1 polymer ?
#
loop_
_entity_poly.entity_id
_entity_poly.type
_entity_poly.pdbx_seq_one_letter_code
_entity_poly.pdbx_strand_id
1 'polypeptide(L)'
;MPLGTVGLVIVVCAAMAAVHVLLVRHVHETGGEEWPQWVARLTIESYWGLLPLAFLALWARVRERAGLPGRVGAALMALGPVAALLITVAAIVWGGILGRGDLPESVMSLELLFYGMMLGVLVTGAAFLRLAGHRLWGVMLIAGLLADFVMPLALSAVYVVFGLVLVADAVRTARRGGTTPAAEPAH
;
A
#
# COMPACT_ATOMS: atom_id res chain seq x y z
N MET A 1 -9.04 12.79 1.61
CA MET A 1 -8.64 12.33 0.26
C MET A 1 -9.82 11.71 -0.47
N PRO A 2 -10.00 11.97 -1.79
CA PRO A 2 -11.01 11.29 -2.62
C PRO A 2 -10.76 9.77 -2.72
N LEU A 3 -11.82 8.98 -2.84
CA LEU A 3 -11.70 7.51 -2.93
C LEU A 3 -10.96 7.06 -4.20
N GLY A 4 -11.20 7.74 -5.31
CA GLY A 4 -10.51 7.49 -6.57
C GLY A 4 -9.00 7.71 -6.49
N THR A 5 -8.54 8.74 -5.77
CA THR A 5 -7.10 8.97 -5.54
C THR A 5 -6.47 7.82 -4.78
N VAL A 6 -7.14 7.31 -3.75
CA VAL A 6 -6.65 6.16 -2.96
C VAL A 6 -6.60 4.90 -3.82
N GLY A 7 -7.63 4.65 -4.62
CA GLY A 7 -7.64 3.55 -5.58
C GLY A 7 -6.50 3.64 -6.59
N LEU A 8 -6.24 4.83 -7.16
CA LEU A 8 -5.16 5.06 -8.11
C LEU A 8 -3.77 4.85 -7.47
N VAL A 9 -3.57 5.33 -6.24
CA VAL A 9 -2.32 5.07 -5.49
C VAL A 9 -2.11 3.57 -5.30
N ILE A 10 -3.15 2.82 -4.95
CA ILE A 10 -3.06 1.35 -4.80
C ILE A 10 -2.67 0.69 -6.13
N VAL A 11 -3.28 1.10 -7.25
CA VAL A 11 -2.93 0.58 -8.59
C VAL A 11 -1.47 0.86 -8.93
N VAL A 12 -1.00 2.09 -8.71
CA VAL A 12 0.39 2.47 -8.99
C VAL A 12 1.35 1.66 -8.11
N CYS A 13 1.07 1.53 -6.81
CA CYS A 13 1.88 0.72 -5.90
C CYS A 13 1.93 -0.75 -6.32
N ALA A 14 0.78 -1.32 -6.73
CA ALA A 14 0.71 -2.69 -7.20
C ALA A 14 1.49 -2.91 -8.51
N ALA A 15 1.44 -1.95 -9.44
CA ALA A 15 2.25 -1.99 -10.66
C ALA A 15 3.76 -1.91 -10.33
N MET A 16 4.16 -1.02 -9.41
CA MET A 16 5.55 -0.91 -8.96
C MET A 16 6.03 -2.19 -8.27
N ALA A 17 5.19 -2.81 -7.44
CA ALA A 17 5.50 -4.09 -6.80
C ALA A 17 5.71 -5.19 -7.85
N ALA A 18 4.87 -5.26 -8.89
CA ALA A 18 5.04 -6.21 -9.98
C ALA A 18 6.36 -5.99 -10.75
N VAL A 19 6.67 -4.74 -11.10
CA VAL A 19 7.93 -4.37 -11.77
C VAL A 19 9.13 -4.74 -10.89
N HIS A 20 9.06 -4.50 -9.58
CA HIS A 20 10.12 -4.89 -8.66
C HIS A 20 10.35 -6.40 -8.65
N VAL A 21 9.29 -7.22 -8.57
CA VAL A 21 9.40 -8.68 -8.62
C VAL A 21 10.02 -9.15 -9.94
N LEU A 22 9.62 -8.56 -11.07
CA LEU A 22 10.20 -8.89 -12.38
C LEU A 22 11.68 -8.48 -12.49
N LEU A 23 12.04 -7.31 -11.96
CA LEU A 23 13.42 -6.83 -11.92
C LEU A 23 14.31 -7.75 -11.08
N VAL A 24 13.83 -8.14 -9.89
CA VAL A 24 14.52 -9.09 -9.01
C VAL A 24 14.76 -10.42 -9.71
N ARG A 25 13.73 -10.95 -10.35
CA ARG A 25 13.83 -12.20 -11.11
C ARG A 25 14.84 -12.08 -12.25
N HIS A 26 14.81 -10.97 -12.98
CA HIS A 26 15.76 -10.71 -14.07
C HIS A 26 17.22 -10.65 -13.56
N VAL A 27 17.49 -9.93 -12.48
CA VAL A 27 18.84 -9.84 -11.88
C VAL A 27 19.36 -11.22 -11.49
N HIS A 28 18.50 -12.04 -10.87
CA HIS A 28 18.84 -13.40 -10.48
C HIS A 28 19.13 -14.29 -11.69
N GLU A 29 18.31 -14.20 -12.74
CA GLU A 29 18.51 -14.93 -14.01
C GLU A 29 19.79 -14.49 -14.75
N THR A 30 20.25 -13.25 -14.56
CA THR A 30 21.49 -12.72 -15.16
C THR A 30 22.76 -12.96 -14.34
N GLY A 31 22.68 -13.67 -13.21
CA GLY A 31 23.87 -14.06 -12.42
C GLY A 31 24.45 -12.95 -11.53
N GLY A 32 23.66 -11.95 -11.14
CA GLY A 32 24.08 -10.98 -10.13
C GLY A 32 24.24 -11.65 -8.77
N GLU A 33 25.48 -11.79 -8.28
CA GLU A 33 25.80 -12.45 -6.99
C GLU A 33 25.37 -11.63 -5.77
N GLU A 34 25.35 -10.29 -5.89
CA GLU A 34 24.96 -9.38 -4.82
C GLU A 34 23.77 -8.51 -5.22
N TRP A 35 22.82 -8.36 -4.31
CA TRP A 35 21.65 -7.50 -4.50
C TRP A 35 22.11 -6.05 -4.45
N PRO A 36 21.88 -5.25 -5.50
CA PRO A 36 22.22 -3.84 -5.40
C PRO A 36 21.34 -3.19 -4.33
N GLN A 37 21.95 -2.54 -3.34
CA GLN A 37 21.23 -1.88 -2.25
C GLN A 37 20.20 -0.85 -2.75
N TRP A 38 20.43 -0.30 -3.94
CA TRP A 38 19.48 0.59 -4.59
C TRP A 38 18.15 -0.10 -4.92
N VAL A 39 18.11 -1.41 -5.19
CA VAL A 39 16.87 -2.16 -5.46
C VAL A 39 16.02 -2.23 -4.20
N ALA A 40 16.62 -2.57 -3.06
CA ALA A 40 15.95 -2.57 -1.76
C ALA A 40 15.46 -1.17 -1.37
N ARG A 41 16.28 -0.15 -1.62
CA ARG A 41 15.91 1.25 -1.41
C ARG A 41 14.74 1.69 -2.29
N LEU A 42 14.75 1.31 -3.57
CA LEU A 42 13.66 1.60 -4.50
C LEU A 42 12.36 0.96 -4.02
N THR A 43 12.43 -0.27 -3.51
CA THR A 43 11.30 -1.04 -2.95
C THR A 43 10.70 -0.38 -1.71
N ILE A 44 11.55 0.10 -0.81
CA ILE A 44 11.15 0.82 0.41
C ILE A 44 10.51 2.17 0.06
N GLU A 45 11.14 2.93 -0.84
CA GLU A 45 10.72 4.28 -1.21
C GLU A 45 9.47 4.29 -2.12
N SER A 46 9.26 3.24 -2.91
CA SER A 46 8.16 3.19 -3.89
C SER A 46 6.83 2.73 -3.30
N TYR A 47 6.69 1.44 -3.00
CA TYR A 47 5.37 0.88 -2.67
C TYR A 47 5.21 0.53 -1.18
N TRP A 48 6.31 0.38 -0.42
CA TRP A 48 6.25 0.09 1.02
C TRP A 48 5.84 1.27 1.89
N GLY A 49 6.11 2.51 1.48
CA GLY A 49 5.56 3.69 2.14
C GLY A 49 4.14 4.02 1.66
N LEU A 50 3.93 4.00 0.34
CA LEU A 50 2.69 4.49 -0.27
C LEU A 50 1.50 3.54 -0.08
N LEU A 51 1.70 2.22 -0.15
CA LEU A 51 0.62 1.26 -0.03
C LEU A 51 0.02 1.24 1.39
N PRO A 52 0.81 1.25 2.49
CA PRO A 52 0.25 1.41 3.83
C PRO A 52 -0.43 2.76 4.04
N LEU A 53 0.10 3.86 3.47
CA LEU A 53 -0.59 5.16 3.51
C LEU A 53 -1.96 5.10 2.84
N ALA A 54 -2.07 4.41 1.70
CA ALA A 54 -3.35 4.23 1.02
C ALA A 54 -4.35 3.43 1.89
N PHE A 55 -3.88 2.37 2.56
CA PHE A 55 -4.70 1.58 3.48
C PHE A 55 -5.09 2.37 4.74
N LEU A 56 -4.19 3.21 5.28
CA LEU A 56 -4.50 4.18 6.34
C LEU A 56 -5.54 5.21 5.89
N ALA A 57 -5.50 5.66 4.64
CA ALA A 57 -6.49 6.58 4.09
C ALA A 57 -7.86 5.90 3.92
N LEU A 58 -7.92 4.60 3.61
CA LEU A 58 -9.16 3.82 3.67
C LEU A 58 -9.67 3.70 5.10
N TRP A 59 -8.78 3.37 6.03
CA TRP A 59 -9.10 3.25 7.45
C TRP A 59 -9.66 4.54 8.03
N ALA A 60 -9.06 5.69 7.73
CA ALA A 60 -9.49 6.99 8.22
C ALA A 60 -10.97 7.30 7.91
N ARG A 61 -11.53 6.72 6.84
CA ARG A 61 -12.95 6.89 6.45
C ARG A 61 -13.93 6.12 7.32
N VAL A 62 -13.48 5.06 7.98
CA VAL A 62 -14.33 4.17 8.78
C VAL A 62 -13.88 4.10 10.25
N ARG A 63 -12.93 4.95 10.65
CA ARG A 63 -12.24 4.90 11.95
C ARG A 63 -13.17 4.88 13.15
N GLU A 64 -14.32 5.54 13.05
CA GLU A 64 -15.31 5.64 14.13
C GLU A 64 -16.08 4.33 14.34
N ARG A 65 -16.12 3.46 13.33
CA ARG A 65 -16.95 2.24 13.33
C ARG A 65 -16.19 0.95 13.66
N ALA A 66 -14.86 0.94 13.54
CA ALA A 66 -14.09 -0.30 13.62
C ALA A 66 -13.29 -0.52 14.92
N GLY A 67 -13.45 0.37 15.91
CA GLY A 67 -13.04 0.12 17.29
C GLY A 67 -11.53 -0.13 17.48
N LEU A 68 -11.20 -0.85 18.56
CA LEU A 68 -9.81 -1.13 18.97
C LEU A 68 -9.00 -1.94 17.92
N PRO A 69 -9.53 -3.02 17.31
CA PRO A 69 -8.74 -3.83 16.37
C PRO A 69 -8.23 -3.02 15.19
N GLY A 70 -9.06 -2.17 14.58
CA GLY A 70 -8.58 -1.39 13.44
C GLY A 70 -7.70 -0.19 13.84
N ARG A 71 -7.75 0.29 15.10
CA ARG A 71 -6.73 1.21 15.63
C ARG A 71 -5.36 0.54 15.73
N VAL A 72 -5.31 -0.71 16.22
CA VAL A 72 -4.08 -1.50 16.27
C VAL A 72 -3.57 -1.77 14.85
N GLY A 73 -4.46 -2.18 13.94
CA GLY A 73 -4.14 -2.34 12.52
C GLY A 73 -3.54 -1.06 11.93
N ALA A 74 -4.17 0.09 12.14
CA ALA A 74 -3.66 1.38 11.67
C ALA A 74 -2.29 1.72 12.27
N ALA A 75 -2.06 1.48 13.55
CA ALA A 75 -0.75 1.71 14.17
C ALA A 75 0.34 0.86 13.53
N LEU A 76 0.06 -0.43 13.26
CA LEU A 76 0.97 -1.33 12.56
C LEU A 76 1.22 -0.87 11.11
N MET A 77 0.19 -0.38 10.41
CA MET A 77 0.32 0.16 9.05
C MET A 77 1.12 1.47 9.00
N ALA A 78 1.16 2.24 10.09
CA ALA A 78 1.99 3.44 10.18
C ALA A 78 3.50 3.12 10.25
N LEU A 79 3.88 1.87 10.55
CA LEU A 79 5.29 1.46 10.55
C LEU A 79 5.92 1.59 9.17
N GLY A 80 5.21 1.27 8.09
CA GLY A 80 5.73 1.34 6.72
C GLY A 80 6.19 2.76 6.34
N PRO A 81 5.32 3.78 6.43
CA PRO A 81 5.68 5.16 6.09
C PRO A 81 6.73 5.77 7.02
N VAL A 82 6.67 5.44 8.33
CA VAL A 82 7.67 5.89 9.31
C VAL A 82 9.03 5.28 8.97
N ALA A 83 9.09 3.98 8.66
CA ALA A 83 10.33 3.33 8.27
C ALA A 83 10.87 3.84 6.94
N ALA A 84 10.01 4.05 5.94
CA ALA A 84 10.41 4.65 4.68
C ALA A 84 11.08 6.01 4.91
N LEU A 85 10.48 6.87 5.75
CA LEU A 85 11.07 8.16 6.13
C LEU A 85 12.42 7.98 6.85
N LEU A 86 12.49 7.10 7.85
CA LEU A 86 13.72 6.85 8.60
C LEU A 86 14.85 6.34 7.70
N ILE A 87 14.53 5.45 6.76
CA ILE A 87 15.49 4.91 5.79
C ILE A 87 15.95 6.00 4.81
N THR A 88 15.03 6.83 4.31
CA THR A 88 15.40 7.97 3.45
C THR A 88 16.31 8.95 4.21
N VAL A 89 15.99 9.28 5.46
CA VAL A 89 16.84 10.15 6.30
C VAL A 89 18.21 9.52 6.53
N ALA A 90 18.26 8.23 6.90
CA ALA A 90 19.50 7.51 7.10
C ALA A 90 20.35 7.50 5.82
N ALA A 91 19.74 7.25 4.65
CA ALA A 91 20.42 7.24 3.36
C ALA A 91 21.00 8.62 3.00
N ILE A 92 20.27 9.70 3.31
CA ILE A 92 20.77 11.07 3.10
C ILE A 92 21.97 11.35 4.02
N VAL A 93 21.85 11.03 5.31
CA VAL A 93 22.92 11.27 6.29
C VAL A 93 24.17 10.46 5.97
N TRP A 94 24.02 9.15 5.70
CA TRP A 94 25.15 8.29 5.36
C TRP A 94 25.74 8.63 4.01
N GLY A 95 24.90 8.97 3.02
CA GLY A 95 25.35 9.49 1.72
C GLY A 95 26.21 10.75 1.85
N GLY A 96 25.81 11.67 2.73
CA GLY A 96 26.57 12.88 3.02
C GLY A 96 27.90 12.63 3.76
N ILE A 97 27.93 11.66 4.67
CA ILE A 97 29.14 11.34 5.47
C ILE A 97 30.14 10.50 4.67
N LEU A 98 29.67 9.49 3.95
CA LEU A 98 30.54 8.47 3.32
C LEU A 98 30.86 8.79 1.85
N GLY A 99 30.21 9.79 1.25
CA GLY A 99 30.34 10.10 -0.18
C GLY A 99 29.77 9.01 -1.10
N ARG A 100 29.12 7.98 -0.53
CA ARG A 100 28.47 6.86 -1.21
C ARG A 100 27.10 6.61 -0.57
N GLY A 101 26.08 6.38 -1.39
CA GLY A 101 24.66 6.34 -0.98
C GLY A 101 24.20 5.03 -0.33
N ASP A 102 25.14 4.19 0.11
CA ASP A 102 24.88 2.85 0.61
C ASP A 102 24.59 2.87 2.12
N LEU A 103 23.57 2.12 2.54
CA LEU A 103 23.24 1.94 3.95
C LEU A 103 23.95 0.68 4.49
N PRO A 104 24.39 0.67 5.76
CA PRO A 104 24.90 -0.56 6.38
C PRO A 104 23.79 -1.63 6.41
N GLU A 105 24.14 -2.89 6.14
CA GLU A 105 23.18 -4.01 6.15
C GLU A 105 22.39 -4.12 7.48
N SER A 106 23.06 -3.83 8.60
CA SER A 106 22.46 -3.77 9.94
C SER A 106 21.32 -2.74 10.10
N VAL A 107 21.26 -1.72 9.23
CA VAL A 107 20.20 -0.70 9.22
C VAL A 107 19.00 -1.16 8.37
N MET A 108 19.19 -2.16 7.52
CA MET A 108 18.17 -2.74 6.65
C MET A 108 17.54 -4.00 7.27
N SER A 109 16.91 -3.88 8.45
CA SER A 109 16.04 -4.95 8.97
C SER A 109 14.67 -4.93 8.25
N LEU A 110 14.71 -5.23 6.94
CA LEU A 110 13.53 -5.27 6.08
C LEU A 110 12.51 -6.32 6.52
N GLU A 111 12.98 -7.45 7.04
CA GLU A 111 12.14 -8.58 7.41
C GLU A 111 11.21 -8.26 8.59
N LEU A 112 11.70 -7.58 9.64
CA LEU A 112 10.87 -7.24 10.79
C LEU A 112 9.75 -6.26 10.41
N LEU A 113 10.09 -5.32 9.52
CA LEU A 113 9.15 -4.34 8.96
C LEU A 113 8.10 -5.00 8.05
N PHE A 114 8.53 -5.96 7.24
CA PHE A 114 7.63 -6.78 6.44
C PHE A 114 6.58 -7.45 7.31
N TYR A 115 7.01 -8.16 8.36
CA TYR A 115 6.10 -8.88 9.26
C TYR A 115 5.16 -7.94 10.01
N GLY A 116 5.64 -6.80 10.48
CA GLY A 116 4.79 -5.78 11.13
C GLY A 116 3.70 -5.24 10.19
N MET A 117 4.06 -4.92 8.96
CA MET A 117 3.13 -4.43 7.94
C MET A 117 2.11 -5.51 7.55
N MET A 118 2.56 -6.74 7.32
CA MET A 118 1.71 -7.90 7.04
C MET A 118 0.64 -8.11 8.11
N LEU A 119 1.05 -8.06 9.38
CA LEU A 119 0.14 -8.15 10.52
C LEU A 119 -0.84 -6.97 10.52
N GLY A 120 -0.37 -5.76 10.22
CA GLY A 120 -1.21 -4.57 10.07
C GLY A 120 -2.27 -4.72 8.99
N VAL A 121 -1.92 -5.25 7.81
CA VAL A 121 -2.85 -5.54 6.70
C VAL A 121 -3.90 -6.56 7.14
N LEU A 122 -3.48 -7.65 7.80
CA LEU A 122 -4.38 -8.69 8.28
C LEU A 122 -5.39 -8.14 9.30
N VAL A 123 -4.91 -7.43 10.32
CA VAL A 123 -5.74 -6.86 11.40
C VAL A 123 -6.71 -5.83 10.82
N THR A 124 -6.24 -4.97 9.91
CA THR A 124 -7.08 -3.96 9.24
C THR A 124 -8.12 -4.61 8.33
N GLY A 125 -7.73 -5.62 7.55
CA GLY A 125 -8.63 -6.40 6.71
C GLY A 125 -9.72 -7.10 7.53
N ALA A 126 -9.35 -7.72 8.65
CA ALA A 126 -10.29 -8.36 9.57
C ALA A 126 -11.23 -7.35 10.24
N ALA A 127 -10.78 -6.12 10.48
CA ALA A 127 -11.66 -5.05 10.96
C ALA A 127 -12.68 -4.65 9.87
N PHE A 128 -12.26 -4.50 8.61
CA PHE A 128 -13.16 -4.21 7.49
C PHE A 128 -14.20 -5.32 7.22
N LEU A 129 -13.84 -6.59 7.41
CA LEU A 129 -14.79 -7.71 7.31
C LEU A 129 -15.97 -7.59 8.30
N ARG A 130 -15.74 -6.95 9.46
CA ARG A 130 -16.77 -6.74 10.48
C ARG A 130 -17.63 -5.50 10.22
N LEU A 131 -17.24 -4.65 9.27
CA LEU A 131 -17.98 -3.44 8.92
C LEU A 131 -18.98 -3.71 7.77
N ALA A 132 -20.27 -3.50 8.06
CA ALA A 132 -21.31 -3.53 7.03
C ALA A 132 -21.02 -2.48 5.94
N GLY A 133 -21.07 -2.91 4.67
CA GLY A 133 -20.74 -2.07 3.50
C GLY A 133 -19.27 -2.02 3.10
N HIS A 134 -18.33 -2.55 3.91
CA HIS A 134 -16.88 -2.53 3.62
C HIS A 134 -16.23 -3.91 3.60
N ARG A 135 -17.03 -4.98 3.64
CA ARG A 135 -16.55 -6.37 3.62
C ARG A 135 -15.64 -6.66 2.43
N LEU A 136 -15.97 -6.13 1.25
CA LEU A 136 -15.15 -6.31 0.04
C LEU A 136 -13.74 -5.77 0.23
N TRP A 137 -13.56 -4.65 0.93
CA TRP A 137 -12.23 -4.08 1.19
C TRP A 137 -11.42 -5.01 2.08
N GLY A 138 -12.06 -5.58 3.11
CA GLY A 138 -11.44 -6.57 3.98
C GLY A 138 -11.03 -7.85 3.24
N VAL A 139 -11.92 -8.37 2.39
CA VAL A 139 -11.63 -9.53 1.53
C VAL A 139 -10.44 -9.25 0.61
N MET A 140 -10.43 -8.12 -0.08
CA MET A 140 -9.36 -7.78 -1.03
C MET A 140 -8.01 -7.60 -0.35
N LEU A 141 -7.97 -6.97 0.84
CA LEU A 141 -6.75 -6.82 1.63
C LEU A 141 -6.17 -8.18 2.04
N ILE A 142 -6.99 -9.06 2.59
CA ILE A 142 -6.58 -10.39 3.06
C ILE A 142 -6.24 -11.30 1.87
N ALA A 143 -7.07 -11.30 0.83
CA ALA A 143 -6.84 -12.12 -0.37
C ALA A 143 -5.54 -11.70 -1.06
N GLY A 144 -5.26 -10.41 -1.19
CA GLY A 144 -3.99 -9.93 -1.76
C GLY A 144 -2.78 -10.37 -0.94
N LEU A 145 -2.90 -10.32 0.40
CA LEU A 145 -1.86 -10.79 1.32
C LEU A 145 -1.62 -12.31 1.20
N LEU A 146 -2.70 -13.10 1.21
CA LEU A 146 -2.61 -14.56 1.10
C LEU A 146 -2.09 -15.00 -0.27
N ALA A 147 -2.49 -14.30 -1.33
CA ALA A 147 -2.05 -14.59 -2.68
C ALA A 147 -0.53 -14.42 -2.85
N ASP A 148 0.08 -13.47 -2.13
CA ASP A 148 1.53 -13.24 -2.14
C ASP A 148 2.35 -14.45 -1.68
N PHE A 149 1.79 -15.26 -0.77
CA PHE A 149 2.44 -16.49 -0.30
C PHE A 149 2.33 -17.66 -1.28
N VAL A 150 1.36 -17.62 -2.19
CA VAL A 150 1.04 -18.76 -3.07
C VAL A 150 1.67 -18.60 -4.44
N MET A 151 1.63 -17.38 -5.00
CA MET A 151 2.10 -17.15 -6.36
C MET A 151 2.75 -15.76 -6.49
N PRO A 152 3.95 -15.67 -7.07
CA PRO A 152 4.56 -14.39 -7.40
C PRO A 152 3.60 -13.51 -8.21
N LEU A 153 3.60 -12.20 -7.95
CA LEU A 153 2.73 -11.20 -8.60
C LEU A 153 1.25 -11.26 -8.24
N ALA A 154 0.77 -12.29 -7.53
CA ALA A 154 -0.66 -12.43 -7.26
C ALA A 154 -1.20 -11.32 -6.35
N LEU A 155 -0.41 -10.84 -5.38
CA LEU A 155 -0.72 -9.63 -4.62
C LEU A 155 -0.94 -8.41 -5.52
N SER A 156 -0.06 -8.23 -6.50
CA SER A 156 -0.12 -7.09 -7.43
C SER A 156 -1.41 -7.16 -8.26
N ALA A 157 -1.79 -8.33 -8.76
CA ALA A 157 -3.04 -8.51 -9.49
C ALA A 157 -4.27 -8.19 -8.62
N VAL A 158 -4.33 -8.71 -7.40
CA VAL A 158 -5.45 -8.46 -6.49
C VAL A 158 -5.55 -6.98 -6.11
N TYR A 159 -4.43 -6.31 -5.86
CA TYR A 159 -4.43 -4.90 -5.50
C TYR A 159 -4.69 -3.97 -6.68
N VAL A 160 -4.30 -4.33 -7.91
CA VAL A 160 -4.77 -3.63 -9.11
C VAL A 160 -6.29 -3.69 -9.20
N VAL A 161 -6.88 -4.88 -9.10
CA VAL A 161 -8.35 -5.05 -9.14
C VAL A 161 -9.00 -4.25 -8.02
N PHE A 162 -8.46 -4.33 -6.80
CA PHE A 162 -8.99 -3.58 -5.66
C PHE A 162 -8.95 -2.07 -5.90
N GLY A 163 -7.83 -1.52 -6.35
CA GLY A 163 -7.69 -0.11 -6.66
C GLY A 163 -8.62 0.35 -7.79
N LEU A 164 -8.77 -0.44 -8.85
CA LEU A 164 -9.71 -0.17 -9.95
C LEU A 164 -11.17 -0.17 -9.49
N VAL A 165 -11.55 -1.09 -8.59
CA VAL A 165 -12.89 -1.10 -7.99
C VAL A 165 -13.15 0.18 -7.21
N LEU A 166 -12.18 0.67 -6.43
CA LEU A 166 -12.30 1.94 -5.70
C LEU A 166 -12.41 3.15 -6.63
N VAL A 167 -11.64 3.17 -7.73
CA VAL A 167 -11.75 4.22 -8.76
C VAL A 167 -13.12 4.18 -9.43
N ALA A 168 -13.59 3.00 -9.84
CA ALA A 168 -14.89 2.83 -10.48
C ALA A 168 -16.04 3.25 -9.56
N ASP A 169 -15.97 2.91 -8.27
CA ASP A 169 -16.96 3.31 -7.27
C ASP A 169 -16.98 4.84 -7.07
N ALA A 170 -15.81 5.48 -7.03
CA ALA A 170 -15.70 6.94 -6.97
C ALA A 170 -16.32 7.61 -8.20
N VAL A 171 -16.05 7.09 -9.41
CA VAL A 171 -16.62 7.60 -10.67
C VAL A 171 -18.15 7.43 -10.70
N ARG A 172 -18.67 6.26 -10.29
CA ARG A 172 -20.12 6.02 -10.21
C ARG A 172 -20.80 6.97 -9.23
N THR A 173 -20.17 7.23 -8.09
CA THR A 173 -20.70 8.14 -7.07
C THR A 173 -20.74 9.58 -7.58
N ALA A 174 -19.67 10.03 -8.24
CA ALA A 174 -19.62 11.35 -8.85
C ALA A 174 -20.70 11.54 -9.92
N ARG A 175 -20.97 10.52 -10.75
CA ARG A 175 -22.04 10.56 -11.76
C ARG A 175 -23.45 10.65 -11.16
N ARG A 176 -23.69 9.97 -10.03
CA ARG A 176 -24.98 10.00 -9.31
C ARG A 176 -25.23 11.32 -8.58
N GLY A 177 -24.17 11.99 -8.13
CA GLY A 177 -24.25 13.30 -7.49
C GLY A 177 -24.37 14.49 -8.46
N GLY A 178 -24.17 14.27 -9.76
CA GLY A 178 -24.21 15.32 -10.80
C GLY A 178 -25.57 15.57 -11.45
N THR A 179 -26.62 14.83 -11.06
CA THR A 179 -27.99 15.01 -11.56
C THR A 179 -28.88 15.65 -10.50
N THR A 180 -28.64 16.91 -10.17
CA THR A 180 -29.73 17.78 -9.71
C THR A 180 -30.54 18.16 -10.94
N PRO A 181 -31.80 17.73 -11.10
CA PRO A 181 -32.66 18.35 -12.10
C PRO A 181 -32.73 19.84 -11.78
N ALA A 182 -32.49 20.68 -12.80
CA ALA A 182 -32.73 22.11 -12.69
C ALA A 182 -34.16 22.30 -12.18
N ALA A 183 -34.29 22.94 -11.02
CA ALA A 183 -35.58 23.35 -10.50
C ALA A 183 -36.27 24.18 -11.59
N GLU A 184 -37.42 23.70 -12.04
CA GLU A 184 -38.33 24.40 -12.93
C GLU A 184 -38.68 25.75 -12.28
N PRO A 185 -38.45 26.90 -12.93
CA PRO A 185 -38.86 28.17 -12.36
C PRO A 185 -40.38 28.21 -12.33
N ALA A 186 -40.95 28.29 -11.13
CA ALA A 186 -42.36 28.54 -10.94
C ALA A 186 -42.70 29.92 -11.53
N HIS A 187 -43.48 29.93 -12.61
CA HIS A 187 -44.16 31.10 -13.13
C HIS A 187 -45.63 30.76 -13.39
#